data_AF-A0AAE9JPR8-F1
#
_entry.id   AF-A0AAE9JPR8-F1
#
_cell.length_a   1.000
_cell.length_b   1.000
_cell.length_c   1.000
_cell.angle_alpha   90.00
_cell.angle_beta   90.00
_cell.angle_gamma   90.00
#
_symmetry.space_group_name_H-M   'P 1'
#
loop_
_entity.id
_entity.type
_entity.pdbx_description
1 polymer ?
#
loop_
_entity_poly.entity_id
_entity_poly.type
_entity_poly.pdbx_seq_one_letter_code
_entity_poly.pdbx_strand_id
1 'polypeptide(L)'
;MEYQQQIGGRAEIMKILGDHLLKPTIIQETNSYLKMSRQLAEVAPDCCFVYTNGQLLEIRKCNSCHEPSEIMKIISMVDSDSFGNYLIMRDIAHGMNKPRIIDLKLGTRTHSDFISEEKKALHIRKSALTTTSSLGIRLCGARFTGKHDRQETQWTKGLGKTMSNEKFWNAMKIFFDIPQTQKFSVIRQLLKIRAVIESSPTHRYFGCSILIIIDDEEECHVHTKLIDFASMARSEVDTPQYEDVDEGAMMGVNNLLQILNA
;
A
#
# COMPACT_ATOMS: atom_id res chain seq x y z
N MET A 1 -1.05 4.53 20.80
CA MET A 1 0.36 4.97 20.66
C MET A 1 0.64 5.27 19.21
N GLU A 2 1.46 6.27 18.91
CA GLU A 2 1.87 6.62 17.55
C GLU A 2 2.63 5.45 16.88
N TYR A 3 2.33 5.15 15.62
CA TYR A 3 2.94 4.04 14.89
C TYR A 3 4.28 4.44 14.26
N GLN A 4 5.38 3.93 14.83
CA GLN A 4 6.75 4.32 14.46
C GLN A 4 7.25 3.77 13.12
N GLN A 5 6.54 2.81 12.52
CA GLN A 5 6.99 2.14 11.29
C GLN A 5 6.42 2.81 10.02
N GLN A 6 5.71 3.94 10.16
CA GLN A 6 5.12 4.66 9.04
C GLN A 6 6.19 5.38 8.20
N ILE A 7 6.33 4.98 6.93
CA ILE A 7 7.29 5.58 5.98
C ILE A 7 6.61 6.54 4.99
N GLY A 8 5.32 6.33 4.74
CA GLY A 8 4.50 7.01 3.73
C GLY A 8 3.19 7.56 4.29
N GLY A 9 2.37 8.18 3.44
CA GLY A 9 1.04 8.69 3.86
C GLY A 9 1.07 9.99 4.69
N ARG A 10 -0.13 10.53 4.96
CA ARG A 10 -0.36 11.72 5.81
C ARG A 10 -1.25 11.43 7.01
N ALA A 11 -1.92 10.28 7.01
CA ALA A 11 -2.78 9.87 8.11
C ALA A 11 -1.91 9.49 9.32
N GLU A 12 -2.31 9.92 10.50
CA GLU A 12 -1.70 9.52 11.76
C GLU A 12 -2.20 8.12 12.13
N ILE A 13 -1.41 7.11 11.79
CA ILE A 13 -1.77 5.72 12.08
C ILE A 13 -1.52 5.44 13.56
N MET A 14 -2.50 4.85 14.23
CA MET A 14 -2.41 4.50 15.65
C MET A 14 -2.30 2.99 15.81
N LYS A 15 -1.37 2.54 16.65
CA LYS A 15 -1.30 1.14 17.05
C LYS A 15 -2.33 0.86 18.15
N ILE A 16 -3.15 -0.16 17.93
CA ILE A 16 -4.23 -0.62 18.81
C ILE A 16 -4.15 -2.14 18.99
N LEU A 17 -4.71 -2.65 20.10
CA LEU A 17 -4.83 -4.10 20.36
C LEU A 17 -3.51 -4.92 20.30
N GLY A 18 -2.35 -4.26 20.32
CA GLY A 18 -1.02 -4.91 20.23
C GLY A 18 -0.55 -5.22 18.80
N ASP A 19 -1.42 -5.81 17.96
CA ASP A 19 -1.11 -6.27 16.60
C ASP A 19 -1.98 -5.63 15.49
N HIS A 20 -2.78 -4.62 15.83
CA HIS A 20 -3.65 -3.90 14.89
C HIS A 20 -3.28 -2.43 14.75
N LEU A 21 -3.72 -1.85 13.64
CA LEU A 21 -3.60 -0.45 13.29
C LEU A 21 -5.01 0.12 13.10
N LEU A 22 -5.23 1.30 13.68
CA LEU A 22 -6.34 2.18 13.37
C LEU A 22 -5.83 3.23 12.39
N LYS A 23 -6.28 3.16 11.14
CA LYS A 23 -5.92 4.11 10.08
C LYS A 23 -7.10 5.06 9.84
N PRO A 24 -7.02 6.34 10.26
CA PRO A 24 -7.93 7.36 9.81
C PRO A 24 -7.87 7.49 8.30
N THR A 25 -9.03 7.56 7.65
CA THR A 25 -9.14 7.58 6.20
C THR A 25 -10.34 8.43 5.73
N ILE A 26 -10.68 8.32 4.45
CA ILE A 26 -11.82 8.94 3.80
C ILE A 26 -12.81 7.89 3.33
N ILE A 27 -14.05 8.31 3.09
CA ILE A 27 -15.15 7.42 2.70
C ILE A 27 -14.87 6.62 1.41
N GLN A 28 -14.04 7.15 0.52
CA GLN A 28 -13.63 6.43 -0.69
C GLN A 28 -12.77 5.20 -0.37
N GLU A 29 -11.88 5.27 0.62
CA GLU A 29 -11.06 4.11 0.99
C GLU A 29 -11.90 3.06 1.74
N THR A 30 -12.80 3.49 2.63
CA THR A 30 -13.73 2.56 3.32
C THR A 30 -14.63 1.83 2.33
N ASN A 31 -15.23 2.55 1.38
CA ASN A 31 -15.99 1.97 0.28
C ASN A 31 -15.14 1.02 -0.57
N SER A 32 -13.85 1.34 -0.74
CA SER A 32 -12.93 0.45 -1.45
C SER A 32 -12.79 -0.91 -0.78
N TYR A 33 -12.59 -0.95 0.53
CA TYR A 33 -12.51 -2.18 1.32
C TYR A 33 -13.85 -2.93 1.39
N LEU A 34 -14.96 -2.24 1.61
CA LEU A 34 -16.29 -2.86 1.71
C LEU A 34 -16.72 -3.58 0.42
N LYS A 35 -16.33 -3.04 -0.73
CA LYS A 35 -16.67 -3.64 -2.04
C LYS A 35 -15.53 -4.50 -2.60
N MET A 36 -14.45 -4.74 -1.85
CA MET A 36 -13.25 -5.39 -2.37
C MET A 36 -13.54 -6.83 -2.83
N SER A 37 -13.03 -7.21 -4.02
CA SER A 37 -13.16 -8.59 -4.48
C SER A 37 -12.28 -9.52 -3.64
N ARG A 38 -12.64 -10.81 -3.60
CA ARG A 38 -11.83 -11.82 -2.89
C ARG A 38 -10.38 -11.84 -3.38
N GLN A 39 -10.16 -11.76 -4.69
CA GLN A 39 -8.83 -11.74 -5.29
C GLN A 39 -8.01 -10.53 -4.85
N LEU A 40 -8.61 -9.33 -4.84
CA LEU A 40 -7.93 -8.11 -4.39
C LEU A 40 -7.63 -8.16 -2.88
N ALA A 41 -8.53 -8.73 -2.08
CA ALA A 41 -8.32 -8.89 -0.65
C ALA A 41 -7.11 -9.79 -0.29
N GLU A 42 -6.73 -10.74 -1.15
CA GLU A 42 -5.55 -11.59 -0.92
C GLU A 42 -4.22 -10.81 -0.98
N VAL A 43 -4.20 -9.72 -1.76
CA VAL A 43 -3.01 -8.87 -1.95
C VAL A 43 -3.09 -7.54 -1.21
N ALA A 44 -4.20 -7.22 -0.55
CA ALA A 44 -4.38 -6.07 0.32
C ALA A 44 -3.97 -6.35 1.77
N PRO A 45 -3.81 -5.33 2.63
CA PRO A 45 -3.73 -5.49 4.08
C PRO A 45 -4.96 -6.22 4.63
N ASP A 46 -4.73 -7.04 5.65
CA ASP A 46 -5.80 -7.76 6.34
C ASP A 46 -6.61 -6.78 7.18
N CYS A 47 -7.71 -6.28 6.61
CA CYS A 47 -8.66 -5.39 7.26
C CYS A 47 -9.75 -6.21 7.96
N CYS A 48 -9.90 -6.03 9.27
CA CYS A 48 -10.87 -6.75 10.09
C CYS A 48 -12.20 -5.99 10.13
N PHE A 49 -12.13 -4.68 10.36
CA PHE A 49 -13.30 -3.81 10.46
C PHE A 49 -13.14 -2.51 9.68
N VAL A 50 -14.26 -1.98 9.24
CA VAL A 50 -14.40 -0.62 8.72
C VAL A 50 -15.36 0.14 9.60
N TYR A 51 -14.94 1.32 10.07
CA TYR A 51 -15.84 2.26 10.70
C TYR A 51 -16.20 3.36 9.69
N THR A 52 -17.49 3.54 9.43
CA THR A 52 -18.01 4.58 8.53
C THR A 52 -19.47 4.86 8.86
N ASN A 53 -19.92 6.11 8.70
CA ASN A 53 -21.29 6.55 9.01
C ASN A 53 -21.77 6.14 10.42
N GLY A 54 -20.89 6.25 11.41
CA GLY A 54 -21.20 5.87 12.81
C GLY A 54 -21.36 4.37 13.06
N GLN A 55 -20.98 3.52 12.11
CA GLN A 55 -21.14 2.06 12.22
C GLN A 55 -19.80 1.35 12.07
N LEU A 56 -19.55 0.36 12.94
CA LEU A 56 -18.45 -0.58 12.83
C LEU A 56 -18.92 -1.82 12.07
N LEU A 57 -18.38 -2.03 10.87
CA LEU A 57 -18.72 -3.13 9.96
C LEU A 57 -17.59 -4.16 9.94
N GLU A 58 -17.89 -5.42 10.25
CA GLU A 58 -16.94 -6.52 10.14
C GLU A 58 -16.76 -6.90 8.66
N ILE A 59 -15.51 -6.88 8.18
CA ILE A 59 -15.13 -7.32 6.83
C ILE A 59 -14.54 -8.72 6.86
N ARG A 60 -13.73 -9.01 7.90
CA ARG A 60 -13.03 -10.28 8.03
C ARG A 60 -12.90 -10.68 9.49
N LYS A 61 -13.33 -11.91 9.79
CA LYS A 61 -13.13 -12.51 11.11
C LYS A 61 -11.64 -12.59 11.46
N CYS A 62 -11.31 -12.15 12.67
CA CYS A 62 -9.93 -12.11 13.15
C CYS A 62 -9.84 -12.70 14.56
N ASN A 63 -8.85 -13.56 14.78
CA ASN A 63 -8.66 -14.23 16.07
C ASN A 63 -8.19 -13.29 17.20
N SER A 64 -7.62 -12.12 16.89
CA SER A 64 -7.10 -11.20 17.92
C SER A 64 -8.12 -10.13 18.36
N CYS A 65 -9.12 -9.82 17.52
CA CYS A 65 -10.03 -8.70 17.76
C CYS A 65 -11.53 -9.08 17.66
N HIS A 66 -11.86 -10.37 17.85
CA HIS A 66 -13.25 -10.84 17.91
C HIS A 66 -13.88 -10.74 19.29
N GLU A 67 -13.08 -10.60 20.35
CA GLU A 67 -13.59 -10.56 21.72
C GLU A 67 -14.44 -9.28 21.92
N PRO A 68 -15.65 -9.38 22.51
CA PRO A 68 -16.52 -8.23 22.70
C PRO A 68 -15.85 -7.06 23.43
N SER A 69 -14.95 -7.34 24.37
CA SER A 69 -14.19 -6.33 25.10
C SER A 69 -13.25 -5.52 24.20
N GLU A 70 -12.59 -6.15 23.22
CA GLU A 70 -11.71 -5.47 22.27
C GLU A 70 -12.50 -4.67 21.24
N ILE A 71 -13.65 -5.19 20.80
CA ILE A 71 -14.59 -4.45 19.93
C ILE A 71 -15.07 -3.18 20.64
N MET A 72 -15.45 -3.27 21.92
CA MET A 72 -15.87 -2.11 22.71
C MET A 72 -14.75 -1.08 22.86
N LYS A 73 -13.49 -1.51 23.01
CA LYS A 73 -12.34 -0.58 23.00
C LYS A 73 -12.22 0.14 21.66
N ILE A 74 -12.32 -0.58 20.53
CA ILE A 74 -12.30 0.03 19.19
C ILE A 74 -13.41 1.07 19.08
N ILE A 75 -14.66 0.71 19.41
CA ILE A 75 -15.81 1.62 19.36
C ILE A 75 -15.51 2.87 20.19
N SER A 76 -15.06 2.73 21.44
CA SER A 76 -14.75 3.88 22.29
C SER A 76 -13.68 4.84 21.72
N MET A 77 -12.78 4.35 20.87
CA MET A 77 -11.75 5.16 20.22
C MET A 77 -12.29 5.95 19.02
N VAL A 78 -13.33 5.47 18.35
CA VAL A 78 -13.90 6.06 17.13
C VAL A 78 -15.25 6.76 17.35
N ASP A 79 -15.94 6.46 18.45
CA ASP A 79 -17.28 6.96 18.77
C ASP A 79 -17.31 8.48 19.00
N SER A 80 -16.18 9.07 19.41
CA SER A 80 -16.03 10.52 19.52
C SER A 80 -16.01 11.25 18.17
N ASP A 81 -15.82 10.51 17.06
CA ASP A 81 -15.87 11.01 15.69
C ASP A 81 -16.96 10.27 14.88
N SER A 82 -18.22 10.63 15.12
CA SER A 82 -19.38 10.03 14.45
C SER A 82 -19.37 10.15 12.92
N PHE A 83 -18.57 11.08 12.37
CA PHE A 83 -18.39 11.27 10.92
C PHE A 83 -17.04 10.74 10.41
N GLY A 84 -16.23 10.19 11.32
CA GLY A 84 -14.93 9.63 11.04
C GLY A 84 -15.03 8.40 10.15
N ASN A 85 -13.97 8.19 9.38
CA ASN A 85 -13.79 6.99 8.58
C ASN A 85 -12.50 6.32 9.02
N TYR A 86 -12.57 5.07 9.45
CA TYR A 86 -11.41 4.34 9.93
C TYR A 86 -11.35 2.93 9.36
N LEU A 87 -10.13 2.47 9.14
CA LEU A 87 -9.83 1.08 8.85
C LEU A 87 -9.13 0.46 10.06
N ILE A 88 -9.61 -0.70 10.50
CA ILE A 88 -8.98 -1.51 11.54
C ILE A 88 -8.32 -2.69 10.84
N MET A 89 -7.01 -2.68 10.76
CA MET A 89 -6.23 -3.67 9.99
C MET A 89 -5.07 -4.22 10.79
N ARG A 90 -4.58 -5.41 10.42
CA ARG A 90 -3.39 -5.97 11.05
C ARG A 90 -2.15 -5.13 10.75
N ASP A 91 -1.31 -4.95 11.76
CA ASP A 91 0.01 -4.38 11.60
C ASP A 91 0.93 -5.39 10.89
N ILE A 92 1.21 -5.15 9.61
CA ILE A 92 2.01 -6.05 8.78
C ILE A 92 3.44 -6.21 9.32
N ALA A 93 3.96 -5.21 10.04
CA ALA A 93 5.29 -5.25 10.65
C ALA A 93 5.28 -5.81 12.08
N HIS A 94 4.12 -6.19 12.62
CA HIS A 94 4.05 -6.73 13.98
C HIS A 94 4.85 -8.03 14.09
N GLY A 95 5.66 -8.13 15.15
CA GLY A 95 6.49 -9.31 15.42
C GLY A 95 7.78 -9.37 14.59
N MET A 96 8.06 -8.38 13.75
CA MET A 96 9.36 -8.29 13.06
C MET A 96 10.42 -7.67 13.97
N ASN A 97 11.63 -8.24 13.94
CA ASN A 97 12.76 -7.79 14.74
C ASN A 97 13.41 -6.57 14.10
N LYS A 98 13.65 -6.64 12.78
CA LYS A 98 14.33 -5.58 12.05
C LYS A 98 13.65 -5.30 10.70
N PRO A 99 12.48 -4.64 10.71
CA PRO A 99 11.72 -4.38 9.51
C PRO A 99 12.42 -3.36 8.59
N ARG A 100 12.70 -3.82 7.37
CA ARG A 100 13.03 -3.05 6.18
C ARG A 100 11.75 -2.77 5.40
N ILE A 101 11.44 -1.51 5.15
CA ILE A 101 10.15 -1.07 4.60
C ILE A 101 10.38 -0.17 3.38
N ILE A 102 9.62 -0.40 2.31
CA ILE A 102 9.55 0.51 1.16
C ILE A 102 8.10 0.70 0.69
N ASP A 103 7.74 1.94 0.41
CA ASP A 103 6.48 2.35 -0.21
C ASP A 103 6.78 2.86 -1.63
N LEU A 104 6.21 2.17 -2.61
CA LEU A 104 6.32 2.49 -4.03
C LEU A 104 4.96 2.86 -4.59
N LYS A 105 4.78 4.10 -5.04
CA LYS A 105 3.53 4.51 -5.70
C LYS A 105 3.42 3.84 -7.05
N LEU A 106 2.27 3.22 -7.32
CA LEU A 106 2.00 2.42 -8.49
C LEU A 106 1.23 3.20 -9.56
N GLY A 107 1.47 2.87 -10.83
CA GLY A 107 0.76 3.37 -11.99
C GLY A 107 1.46 4.53 -12.69
N THR A 108 1.15 4.72 -13.97
CA THR A 108 1.53 5.91 -14.75
C THR A 108 0.59 7.09 -14.48
N ARG A 109 -0.60 6.80 -13.93
CA ARG A 109 -1.61 7.77 -13.52
C ARG A 109 -1.91 7.62 -12.03
N THR A 110 -1.87 8.73 -11.30
CA THR A 110 -2.02 8.73 -9.82
C THR A 110 -3.16 9.59 -9.30
N HIS A 111 -4.11 9.97 -10.17
CA HIS A 111 -5.29 10.72 -9.79
C HIS A 111 -6.56 9.96 -10.15
N SER A 112 -7.58 10.04 -9.28
CA SER A 112 -8.92 9.54 -9.60
C SER A 112 -9.59 10.41 -10.67
N ASP A 113 -10.74 9.96 -11.18
CA ASP A 113 -11.56 10.75 -12.11
C ASP A 113 -12.29 11.91 -11.42
N PHE A 114 -12.68 11.72 -10.15
CA PHE A 114 -13.54 12.65 -9.42
C PHE A 114 -12.77 13.66 -8.56
N ILE A 115 -11.76 14.33 -9.13
CA ILE A 115 -11.02 15.42 -8.45
C ILE A 115 -11.10 16.72 -9.22
N SER A 116 -10.86 17.84 -8.53
CA SER A 116 -10.82 19.15 -9.18
C SER A 116 -9.71 19.21 -10.25
N GLU A 117 -9.95 19.99 -11.30
CA GLU A 117 -8.98 20.17 -12.39
C GLU A 117 -7.63 20.71 -11.90
N GLU A 118 -7.63 21.58 -10.88
CA GLU A 118 -6.39 22.04 -10.23
C GLU A 118 -5.59 20.87 -9.61
N LYS A 119 -6.24 20.01 -8.82
CA LYS A 119 -5.60 18.84 -8.21
C LYS A 119 -5.12 17.86 -9.29
N LYS A 120 -5.92 17.68 -10.35
CA LYS A 120 -5.57 16.83 -11.49
C LYS A 120 -4.32 17.32 -12.20
N ALA A 121 -4.24 18.62 -12.51
CA ALA A 121 -3.05 19.23 -13.10
C ALA A 121 -1.80 19.03 -12.24
N LEU A 122 -1.92 19.16 -10.91
CA LEU A 122 -0.81 18.89 -9.99
C LEU A 122 -0.36 17.42 -10.01
N HIS A 123 -1.29 16.47 -10.10
CA HIS A 123 -0.97 15.05 -10.21
C HIS A 123 -0.34 14.70 -11.56
N ILE A 124 -0.85 15.26 -12.66
CA ILE A 124 -0.29 15.09 -14.01
C ILE A 124 1.14 15.62 -14.06
N ARG A 125 1.36 16.88 -13.63
CA ARG A 125 2.69 17.49 -13.58
C ARG A 125 3.68 16.66 -12.74
N LYS A 126 3.25 16.18 -11.58
CA LYS A 126 4.07 15.31 -10.73
C LYS A 126 4.39 13.98 -11.40
N SER A 127 3.42 13.37 -12.07
CA SER A 127 3.62 12.08 -12.74
C SER A 127 4.60 12.24 -13.90
N ALA A 128 4.51 13.33 -14.67
CA ALA A 128 5.42 13.66 -15.76
C ALA A 128 6.86 13.92 -15.31
N LEU A 129 7.06 14.55 -14.14
CA LEU A 129 8.39 14.92 -13.61
C LEU A 129 9.07 13.83 -12.77
N THR A 130 8.48 12.64 -12.66
CA THR A 130 9.02 11.56 -11.83
C THR A 130 9.04 10.27 -12.63
N THR A 131 9.62 9.21 -12.06
CA THR A 131 9.62 7.87 -12.67
C THR A 131 8.23 7.26 -12.85
N THR A 132 7.17 7.91 -12.34
CA THR A 132 5.78 7.50 -12.53
C THR A 132 5.44 7.37 -14.02
N SER A 133 5.74 8.39 -14.84
CA SER A 133 5.40 8.39 -16.26
C SER A 133 6.23 7.39 -17.07
N SER A 134 7.49 7.19 -16.69
CA SER A 134 8.46 6.41 -17.46
C SER A 134 8.59 4.95 -17.01
N LEU A 135 8.34 4.64 -15.75
CA LEU A 135 8.47 3.29 -15.17
C LEU A 135 7.14 2.74 -14.62
N GLY A 136 6.07 3.54 -14.56
CA GLY A 136 4.82 3.13 -13.90
C GLY A 136 4.96 2.94 -12.39
N ILE A 137 6.06 3.38 -11.79
CA ILE A 137 6.35 3.23 -10.37
C ILE A 137 7.30 4.35 -9.88
N ARG A 138 7.11 4.83 -8.66
CA ARG A 138 8.04 5.79 -8.03
C ARG A 138 8.21 5.54 -6.53
N LEU A 139 9.38 5.90 -6.01
CA LEU A 139 9.66 5.85 -4.57
C LEU A 139 8.83 6.89 -3.80
N CYS A 140 8.07 6.44 -2.80
CA CYS A 140 7.41 7.31 -1.83
C CYS A 140 8.12 7.32 -0.48
N GLY A 141 8.83 6.27 -0.13
CA GLY A 141 9.82 6.32 0.93
C GLY A 141 10.33 4.94 1.26
N ALA A 142 11.46 4.88 1.96
CA ALA A 142 12.01 3.64 2.48
C ALA A 142 12.68 3.87 3.82
N ARG A 143 12.75 2.83 4.66
CA ARG A 143 13.63 2.77 5.82
C ARG A 143 14.18 1.36 5.96
N PHE A 144 15.50 1.24 6.08
CA PHE A 144 16.20 -0.03 6.11
C PHE A 144 17.61 0.14 6.67
N THR A 145 18.25 -0.95 7.07
CA THR A 145 19.66 -0.92 7.50
C THR A 145 20.55 -1.43 6.38
N GLY A 146 21.59 -0.66 6.02
CA GLY A 146 22.59 -1.09 5.04
C GLY A 146 23.34 -2.33 5.53
N LYS A 147 23.52 -3.33 4.66
CA LYS A 147 24.25 -4.57 5.03
C LYS A 147 25.71 -4.30 5.41
N HIS A 148 26.36 -3.36 4.72
CA HIS A 148 27.79 -3.13 4.83
C HIS A 148 28.17 -2.16 5.96
N ASP A 149 27.47 -1.03 6.07
CA ASP A 149 27.77 0.02 7.03
C ASP A 149 26.96 -0.10 8.34
N ARG A 150 25.94 -0.99 8.35
CA ARG A 150 24.95 -1.15 9.43
C ARG A 150 24.25 0.16 9.81
N GLN A 151 24.23 1.15 8.91
CA GLN A 151 23.56 2.42 9.15
C GLN A 151 22.10 2.35 8.74
N GLU A 152 21.25 2.98 9.54
CA GLU A 152 19.86 3.17 9.17
C GLU A 152 19.78 4.21 8.06
N THR A 153 19.22 3.81 6.93
CA THR A 153 18.97 4.65 5.77
C THR A 153 17.49 4.97 5.72
N GLN A 154 17.17 6.25 5.55
CA GLN A 154 15.82 6.71 5.27
C GLN A 154 15.77 7.43 3.93
N TRP A 155 14.93 6.95 3.01
CA TRP A 155 14.62 7.62 1.77
C TRP A 155 13.26 8.30 1.85
N THR A 156 13.21 9.57 1.49
CA THR A 156 12.01 10.39 1.64
C THR A 156 11.20 10.51 0.35
N LYS A 157 9.95 10.95 0.48
CA LYS A 157 9.11 11.38 -0.66
C LYS A 157 9.78 12.45 -1.53
N GLY A 158 10.60 13.30 -0.92
CA GLY A 158 11.36 14.34 -1.62
C GLY A 158 12.41 13.74 -2.55
N LEU A 159 13.19 12.78 -2.02
CA LEU A 159 14.20 12.05 -2.79
C LEU A 159 13.56 11.30 -3.97
N GLY A 160 12.46 10.57 -3.74
CA GLY A 160 11.80 9.83 -4.81
C GLY A 160 11.28 10.70 -5.96
N LYS A 161 10.97 11.98 -5.70
CA LYS A 161 10.52 12.93 -6.74
C LYS A 161 11.66 13.46 -7.62
N THR A 162 12.92 13.33 -7.20
CA THR A 162 14.08 13.84 -7.95
C THR A 162 14.89 12.72 -8.60
N MET A 163 14.48 11.45 -8.45
CA MET A 163 15.13 10.31 -9.07
C MET A 163 14.89 10.29 -10.58
N SER A 164 15.98 10.09 -11.34
CA SER A 164 15.91 9.58 -12.71
C SER A 164 15.62 8.07 -12.70
N ASN A 165 15.31 7.51 -13.88
CA ASN A 165 15.15 6.06 -14.01
C ASN A 165 16.38 5.32 -13.48
N GLU A 166 17.59 5.69 -13.92
CA GLU A 166 18.83 5.05 -13.47
C GLU A 166 19.01 5.11 -11.94
N LYS A 167 18.76 6.27 -11.32
CA LYS A 167 18.84 6.43 -9.87
C LYS A 167 17.81 5.55 -9.14
N PHE A 168 16.60 5.44 -9.67
CA PHE A 168 15.58 4.55 -9.13
C PHE A 168 16.01 3.09 -9.21
N TRP A 169 16.52 2.65 -10.37
CA TRP A 169 17.02 1.29 -10.56
C TRP A 169 18.15 0.94 -9.58
N ASN A 170 19.13 1.83 -9.42
CA ASN A 170 20.22 1.65 -8.47
C ASN A 170 19.72 1.63 -7.02
N ALA A 171 18.76 2.49 -6.66
CA ALA A 171 18.12 2.48 -5.35
C ALA A 171 17.40 1.15 -5.08
N MET A 172 16.66 0.61 -6.06
CA MET A 172 16.02 -0.69 -5.89
C MET A 172 17.04 -1.82 -5.71
N LYS A 173 18.17 -1.80 -6.43
CA LYS A 173 19.26 -2.76 -6.21
C LYS A 173 19.82 -2.70 -4.78
N ILE A 174 19.97 -1.50 -4.22
CA ILE A 174 20.43 -1.30 -2.84
C ILE A 174 19.39 -1.84 -1.85
N PHE A 175 18.11 -1.47 -2.02
CA PHE A 175 17.05 -1.90 -1.11
C PHE A 175 16.84 -3.42 -1.14
N PHE A 176 16.88 -4.03 -2.31
CA PHE A 176 16.72 -5.47 -2.53
C PHE A 176 18.05 -6.24 -2.54
N ASP A 177 19.13 -5.65 -2.01
CA ASP A 177 20.28 -6.43 -1.57
C ASP A 177 19.90 -7.16 -0.29
N ILE A 178 19.23 -8.30 -0.46
CA ILE A 178 18.66 -9.18 0.58
C ILE A 178 18.97 -10.66 0.23
N PRO A 179 18.89 -11.60 1.19
CA PRO A 179 18.94 -13.04 0.91
C PRO A 179 18.05 -13.47 -0.26
N GLN A 180 18.52 -14.45 -1.04
CA GLN A 180 17.80 -14.93 -2.23
C GLN A 180 16.41 -15.51 -1.88
N THR A 181 16.30 -16.20 -0.75
CA THR A 181 15.04 -16.73 -0.20
C THR A 181 13.98 -15.63 -0.04
N GLN A 182 14.36 -14.50 0.57
CA GLN A 182 13.49 -13.32 0.70
C GLN A 182 13.18 -12.69 -0.66
N LYS A 183 14.18 -12.54 -1.55
CA LYS A 183 13.98 -12.02 -2.91
C LYS A 183 12.95 -12.84 -3.69
N PHE A 184 13.03 -14.18 -3.62
CA PHE A 184 12.03 -15.08 -4.22
C PHE A 184 10.64 -14.89 -3.61
N SER A 185 10.52 -14.68 -2.30
CA SER A 185 9.24 -14.39 -1.64
C SER A 185 8.62 -13.08 -2.14
N VAL A 186 9.42 -12.01 -2.28
CA VAL A 186 8.97 -10.73 -2.87
C VAL A 186 8.47 -10.94 -4.30
N ILE A 187 9.27 -11.61 -5.14
CA ILE A 187 8.91 -11.91 -6.55
C ILE A 187 7.58 -12.68 -6.61
N ARG A 188 7.41 -13.73 -5.80
CA ARG A 188 6.18 -14.52 -5.74
C ARG A 188 4.97 -13.68 -5.37
N GLN A 189 5.10 -12.76 -4.41
CA GLN A 189 3.98 -11.90 -3.99
C GLN A 189 3.68 -10.80 -5.01
N LEU A 190 4.70 -10.25 -5.69
CA LEU A 190 4.51 -9.34 -6.83
C LEU A 190 3.80 -10.02 -8.00
N LEU A 191 4.12 -11.29 -8.29
CA LEU A 191 3.41 -12.07 -9.30
C LEU A 191 1.93 -12.28 -8.96
N LYS A 192 1.58 -12.41 -7.67
CA LYS A 192 0.18 -12.43 -7.23
C LYS A 192 -0.51 -11.08 -7.47
N ILE A 193 0.15 -9.97 -7.12
CA ILE A 193 -0.38 -8.62 -7.40
C ILE A 193 -0.61 -8.46 -8.91
N ARG A 194 0.37 -8.86 -9.73
CA ARG A 194 0.27 -8.83 -11.19
C ARG A 194 -0.96 -9.62 -11.68
N ALA A 195 -1.13 -10.85 -11.21
CA ALA A 195 -2.26 -11.70 -11.59
C ALA A 195 -3.61 -11.07 -11.20
N VAL A 196 -3.70 -10.41 -10.04
CA VAL A 196 -4.91 -9.69 -9.61
C VAL A 196 -5.20 -8.48 -10.51
N ILE A 197 -4.18 -7.74 -10.94
CA ILE A 197 -4.34 -6.62 -11.89
C ILE A 197 -4.82 -7.16 -13.25
N GLU A 198 -4.17 -8.23 -13.75
CA GLU A 198 -4.53 -8.89 -15.01
C GLU A 198 -5.96 -9.44 -15.02
N SER A 199 -6.42 -10.01 -13.90
CA SER A 199 -7.78 -10.56 -13.77
C SER A 199 -8.87 -9.51 -13.52
N SER A 200 -8.51 -8.23 -13.41
CA SER A 200 -9.41 -7.14 -13.05
C SER A 200 -9.45 -6.02 -14.10
N PRO A 201 -9.88 -6.29 -15.35
CA PRO A 201 -9.86 -5.31 -16.44
C PRO A 201 -10.73 -4.08 -16.15
N THR A 202 -11.77 -4.20 -15.33
CA THR A 202 -12.63 -3.08 -14.97
C THR A 202 -12.08 -2.19 -13.85
N HIS A 203 -10.88 -2.48 -13.33
CA HIS A 203 -10.29 -1.78 -12.19
C HIS A 203 -9.16 -0.85 -12.64
N ARG A 204 -9.00 0.26 -11.90
CA ARG A 204 -7.88 1.19 -12.00
C ARG A 204 -7.30 1.44 -10.64
N TYR A 205 -6.01 1.17 -10.48
CA TYR A 205 -5.29 1.21 -9.21
C TYR A 205 -4.68 2.59 -8.94
N PHE A 206 -5.37 3.64 -9.39
CA PHE A 206 -4.88 5.01 -9.27
C PHE A 206 -4.59 5.37 -7.83
N GLY A 207 -3.39 5.89 -7.60
CA GLY A 207 -2.97 6.34 -6.28
C GLY A 207 -2.61 5.22 -5.29
N CYS A 208 -2.78 3.94 -5.66
CA CYS A 208 -2.36 2.81 -4.84
C CYS A 208 -0.83 2.72 -4.75
N SER A 209 -0.31 2.14 -3.68
CA SER A 209 1.12 1.84 -3.52
C SER A 209 1.37 0.35 -3.33
N ILE A 210 2.52 -0.14 -3.76
CA ILE A 210 3.06 -1.42 -3.32
C ILE A 210 3.91 -1.15 -2.08
N LEU A 211 3.49 -1.70 -0.94
CA LEU A 211 4.23 -1.71 0.30
C LEU A 211 4.96 -3.04 0.43
N ILE A 212 6.28 -3.00 0.56
CA ILE A 212 7.10 -4.19 0.79
C ILE A 212 7.77 -4.05 2.15
N ILE A 213 7.59 -5.06 2.99
CA ILE A 213 8.17 -5.18 4.32
C ILE A 213 8.91 -6.51 4.38
N ILE A 214 10.17 -6.46 4.79
CA ILE A 214 11.07 -7.60 4.92
C ILE A 214 11.70 -7.50 6.31
N ASP A 215 11.77 -8.59 7.05
CA ASP A 215 12.55 -8.63 8.30
C ASP A 215 14.01 -8.98 7.99
N ASP A 216 14.94 -8.09 8.29
CA ASP A 216 16.37 -8.33 8.04
C ASP A 216 16.97 -9.40 8.96
N GLU A 217 16.26 -9.81 10.01
CA GLU A 217 16.70 -10.85 10.95
C GLU A 217 15.92 -12.18 10.83
N GLU A 218 14.77 -12.19 10.13
CA GLU A 218 13.93 -13.39 9.97
C GLU A 218 13.55 -13.63 8.49
N GLU A 219 14.17 -14.65 7.87
CA GLU A 219 14.02 -14.88 6.42
C GLU A 219 12.59 -15.18 5.95
N CYS A 220 11.75 -15.73 6.83
CA CYS A 220 10.36 -16.09 6.49
C CYS A 220 9.41 -14.89 6.50
N HIS A 221 9.81 -13.76 7.09
CA HIS A 221 8.98 -12.57 7.26
C HIS A 221 9.15 -11.61 6.08
N VAL A 222 8.40 -11.89 5.02
CA VAL A 222 8.31 -11.03 3.83
C VAL A 222 6.85 -10.81 3.49
N HIS A 223 6.45 -9.54 3.39
CA HIS A 223 5.11 -9.13 2.98
C HIS A 223 5.18 -8.08 1.88
N THR A 224 4.45 -8.32 0.79
CA THR A 224 4.26 -7.38 -0.30
C THR A 224 2.77 -7.19 -0.51
N LYS A 225 2.28 -5.99 -0.24
CA LYS A 225 0.84 -5.67 -0.22
C LYS A 225 0.54 -4.43 -1.05
N LEU A 226 -0.60 -4.44 -1.71
CA LEU A 226 -1.16 -3.27 -2.37
C LEU A 226 -1.95 -2.45 -1.34
N ILE A 227 -1.68 -1.16 -1.22
CA ILE A 227 -2.26 -0.27 -0.21
C ILE A 227 -2.81 1.03 -0.84
N ASP A 228 -3.48 1.85 -0.03
CA ASP A 228 -4.00 3.18 -0.37
C ASP A 228 -5.07 3.17 -1.49
N PHE A 229 -6.17 2.45 -1.25
CA PHE A 229 -7.26 2.27 -2.22
C PHE A 229 -8.23 3.46 -2.33
N ALA A 230 -7.88 4.61 -1.76
CA ALA A 230 -8.75 5.80 -1.69
C ALA A 230 -9.06 6.42 -3.06
N SER A 231 -8.14 6.30 -4.02
CA SER A 231 -8.31 6.79 -5.39
C SER A 231 -8.52 5.67 -6.41
N MET A 232 -8.55 4.41 -5.96
CA MET A 232 -8.84 3.26 -6.80
C MET A 232 -10.24 3.42 -7.39
N ALA A 233 -10.37 3.13 -8.68
CA ALA A 233 -11.62 3.25 -9.40
C ALA A 233 -12.00 1.92 -10.05
N ARG A 234 -13.30 1.74 -10.25
CA ARG A 234 -13.89 0.48 -10.73
C ARG A 234 -15.11 0.83 -11.58
N SER A 235 -15.25 0.16 -12.71
CA SER A 235 -16.46 0.29 -13.51
C SER A 235 -17.66 -0.31 -12.76
N GLU A 236 -18.83 0.27 -12.97
CA GLU A 236 -20.08 -0.33 -12.49
C GLU A 236 -20.50 -1.49 -13.41
N VAL A 237 -21.29 -2.43 -12.88
CA VAL A 237 -21.62 -3.71 -13.54
C VAL A 237 -22.29 -3.51 -14.91
N ASP A 238 -23.01 -2.40 -15.10
CA ASP A 238 -23.77 -2.12 -16.33
C ASP A 238 -23.33 -0.82 -17.03
N THR A 239 -22.31 -0.13 -16.51
CA THR A 239 -21.74 1.09 -17.13
C THR A 239 -20.21 1.02 -17.14
N PRO A 240 -19.61 0.29 -18.11
CA PRO A 240 -18.16 0.17 -18.19
C PRO A 240 -17.53 1.55 -18.46
N GLN A 241 -16.74 2.03 -17.50
CA GLN A 241 -15.96 3.27 -17.59
C GLN A 241 -14.52 2.98 -18.04
N TYR A 242 -14.09 1.75 -17.83
CA TYR A 242 -12.75 1.27 -18.10
C TYR A 242 -12.82 -0.03 -18.87
N GLU A 243 -12.15 -0.03 -20.01
CA GLU A 243 -11.90 -1.20 -20.83
C GLU A 243 -10.43 -1.60 -20.65
N ASP A 244 -10.15 -2.90 -20.57
CA ASP A 244 -8.80 -3.47 -20.38
C ASP A 244 -8.12 -3.21 -19.04
N VAL A 245 -7.03 -3.94 -18.78
CA VAL A 245 -6.25 -3.87 -17.54
C VAL A 245 -5.64 -2.47 -17.32
N ASP A 246 -5.32 -2.14 -16.07
CA ASP A 246 -4.54 -0.93 -15.76
C ASP A 246 -3.08 -1.12 -16.23
N GLU A 247 -2.82 -0.74 -17.49
CA GLU A 247 -1.49 -0.87 -18.11
C GLU A 247 -0.40 -0.13 -17.34
N GLY A 248 -0.74 1.00 -16.72
CA GLY A 248 0.21 1.77 -15.93
C GLY A 248 0.62 1.02 -14.67
N ALA A 249 -0.33 0.41 -13.97
CA ALA A 249 -0.05 -0.43 -12.82
C ALA A 249 0.72 -1.70 -13.23
N MET A 250 0.33 -2.32 -14.34
CA MET A 250 1.04 -3.47 -14.91
C MET A 250 2.50 -3.14 -15.24
N MET A 251 2.76 -2.01 -15.89
CA MET A 251 4.10 -1.52 -16.20
C MET A 251 4.95 -1.38 -14.93
N GLY A 252 4.39 -0.80 -13.87
CA GLY A 252 5.07 -0.63 -12.59
C GLY A 252 5.47 -1.94 -11.93
N VAL A 253 4.56 -2.92 -11.88
CA VAL A 253 4.85 -4.26 -11.34
C VAL A 253 5.89 -4.98 -12.18
N ASN A 254 5.77 -4.93 -13.51
CA ASN A 254 6.69 -5.60 -14.44
C ASN A 254 8.12 -5.04 -14.34
N ASN A 255 8.28 -3.72 -14.24
CA ASN A 255 9.59 -3.10 -14.05
C ASN A 255 10.22 -3.51 -12.72
N LEU A 256 9.43 -3.60 -11.64
CA LEU A 256 9.94 -4.05 -10.35
C LEU A 256 10.35 -5.53 -10.39
N LEU A 257 9.57 -6.39 -11.06
CA LEU A 257 9.93 -7.78 -11.31
C LEU A 257 11.21 -7.90 -12.14
N GLN A 258 11.39 -7.06 -13.16
CA GLN A 258 12.61 -7.04 -13.98
C GLN A 258 13.84 -6.70 -13.13
N ILE A 259 13.73 -5.69 -12.26
CA ILE A 259 14.81 -5.31 -11.33
C ILE A 259 15.18 -6.48 -10.40
N LEU A 260 14.18 -7.20 -9.89
CA LEU A 260 14.40 -8.30 -8.96
C LEU A 260 14.97 -9.56 -9.64
N ASN A 261 14.79 -9.73 -10.94
CA ASN A 261 15.36 -10.84 -11.71
C ASN A 261 16.71 -10.52 -12.37
N ALA A 262 17.14 -9.24 -12.35
CA ALA A 262 18.47 -8.81 -12.74
C ALA A 262 19.50 -9.10 -11.63
#